data_AF-A0A0C2CNU5-F1
#
_entry.id   AF-A0A0C2CNU5-F1
#
_cell.length_a   1.000
_cell.length_b   1.000
_cell.length_c   1.000
_cell.angle_alpha   90.00
_cell.angle_beta   90.00
_cell.angle_gamma   90.00
#
_symmetry.space_group_name_H-M   'P 1'
#
loop_
_entity.id
_entity.type
_entity.pdbx_description
1 polymer ?
#
loop_
_entity_poly.entity_id
_entity_poly.type
_entity_poly.pdbx_seq_one_letter_code
_entity_poly.pdbx_strand_id
1 'polypeptide(L)'
;MRLPGLVLATSVLAVSLLGCASLRQSMRGQELSYRGAWYCASGACKASEMTKSTSGSRDGTININTVKFDPKSGMAFTAAAPFEQLTATVTDCKGKQASVPASDIVRPGKHGVTDQDARESWIVWVDPAALGKLAPSSSSCVWKVEATATWEDGVTFSLTAGLNAKGG
;
A
#
# COMPACT_ATOMS: atom_id res chain seq x y z
N MET A 1 -61.60 -16.06 -11.15
CA MET A 1 -60.90 -15.05 -10.32
C MET A 1 -59.61 -15.66 -9.78
N ARG A 2 -58.53 -14.86 -9.79
CA ARG A 2 -57.18 -15.02 -9.20
C ARG A 2 -56.05 -15.20 -10.24
N LEU A 3 -55.44 -14.05 -10.57
CA LEU A 3 -54.13 -13.95 -11.23
C LEU A 3 -53.00 -14.29 -10.23
N PRO A 4 -51.92 -14.96 -10.67
CA PRO A 4 -50.72 -15.17 -9.88
C PRO A 4 -49.85 -13.90 -9.88
N GLY A 5 -49.53 -13.41 -8.68
CA GLY A 5 -48.73 -12.20 -8.46
C GLY A 5 -47.24 -12.43 -8.71
N LEU A 6 -46.72 -11.65 -9.66
CA LEU A 6 -45.34 -11.49 -10.06
C LEU A 6 -44.50 -10.92 -8.90
N VAL A 7 -43.50 -11.65 -8.39
CA VAL A 7 -42.47 -11.12 -7.49
C VAL A 7 -41.10 -11.46 -8.07
N LEU A 8 -40.64 -10.67 -9.05
CA LEU A 8 -39.33 -10.86 -9.66
C LEU A 8 -38.83 -9.55 -10.30
N ALA A 9 -38.59 -8.52 -9.49
CA ALA A 9 -37.92 -7.31 -9.98
C ALA A 9 -37.43 -6.40 -8.83
N THR A 10 -36.34 -6.75 -8.14
CA THR A 10 -35.72 -5.79 -7.17
C THR A 10 -34.20 -5.87 -7.00
N SER A 11 -33.46 -6.62 -7.84
CA SER A 11 -32.04 -6.92 -7.53
C SER A 11 -30.98 -6.27 -8.43
N VAL A 12 -31.32 -5.31 -9.31
CA VAL A 12 -30.38 -4.79 -10.34
C VAL A 12 -29.78 -3.40 -10.00
N LEU A 13 -30.24 -2.72 -8.94
CA LEU A 13 -29.88 -1.31 -8.69
C LEU A 13 -28.65 -1.04 -7.79
N ALA A 14 -28.01 -2.07 -7.23
CA ALA A 14 -26.88 -1.86 -6.30
C ALA A 14 -25.50 -1.74 -6.98
N VAL A 15 -25.35 -2.19 -8.23
CA VAL A 15 -24.02 -2.28 -8.90
C VAL A 15 -23.60 -0.96 -9.55
N SER A 16 -24.54 -0.11 -9.94
CA SER A 16 -24.28 1.16 -10.65
C SER A 16 -23.82 2.32 -9.76
N LEU A 17 -24.06 2.26 -8.44
CA LEU A 17 -23.62 3.31 -7.51
C LEU A 17 -22.12 3.23 -7.18
N LEU A 18 -21.55 2.02 -7.16
CA LEU A 18 -20.12 1.82 -6.86
C LEU A 18 -19.20 2.31 -7.99
N GLY A 19 -19.60 2.12 -9.26
CA GLY A 19 -18.83 2.59 -10.41
C GLY A 19 -18.76 4.12 -10.54
N CYS A 20 -19.81 4.83 -10.10
CA CYS A 20 -19.81 6.29 -10.07
C CYS A 20 -18.94 6.87 -8.94
N ALA A 21 -18.85 6.18 -7.80
CA ALA A 21 -18.04 6.62 -6.66
C ALA A 21 -16.54 6.54 -6.95
N SER A 22 -16.07 5.42 -7.51
CA SER A 22 -14.66 5.25 -7.89
C SER A 22 -14.24 6.21 -9.01
N LEU A 23 -15.10 6.44 -10.01
CA LEU A 23 -14.84 7.41 -11.07
C LEU A 23 -14.73 8.84 -10.52
N ARG A 24 -15.61 9.21 -9.58
CA ARG A 24 -15.55 10.53 -8.91
C ARG A 24 -14.29 10.69 -8.05
N GLN A 25 -13.85 9.65 -7.35
CA GLN A 25 -12.60 9.68 -6.58
C GLN A 25 -11.39 9.89 -7.48
N SER A 26 -11.32 9.17 -8.59
CA SER A 26 -10.23 9.32 -9.58
C SER A 26 -10.23 10.74 -10.18
N MET A 27 -11.40 11.29 -10.51
CA MET A 27 -11.52 12.68 -10.98
C MET A 27 -11.10 13.73 -9.95
N ARG A 28 -11.22 13.44 -8.65
CA ARG A 28 -10.76 14.31 -7.56
C ARG A 28 -9.28 14.10 -7.22
N GLY A 29 -8.59 13.19 -7.92
CA GLY A 29 -7.22 12.82 -7.59
C GLY A 29 -7.08 12.09 -6.25
N GLN A 30 -8.19 11.57 -5.69
CA GLN A 30 -8.26 10.84 -4.43
C GLN A 30 -7.97 9.34 -4.63
N GLU A 31 -6.98 9.05 -5.46
CA GLU A 31 -6.55 7.70 -5.79
C GLU A 31 -5.11 7.51 -5.30
N LEU A 32 -4.91 6.55 -4.39
CA LEU A 32 -3.57 6.25 -3.86
C LEU A 32 -2.77 5.48 -4.92
N SER A 33 -1.53 5.89 -5.11
CA SER A 33 -0.58 5.32 -6.05
C SER A 33 0.69 4.86 -5.32
N TYR A 34 1.19 3.68 -5.67
CA TYR A 34 2.44 3.14 -5.17
C TYR A 34 3.60 3.49 -6.12
N ARG A 35 4.68 4.08 -5.59
CA ARG A 35 5.82 4.56 -6.38
C ARG A 35 7.04 3.65 -6.36
N GLY A 36 7.04 2.65 -5.47
CA GLY A 36 8.11 1.67 -5.34
C GLY A 36 8.58 1.53 -3.89
N ALA A 37 9.67 0.79 -3.73
CA ALA A 37 10.30 0.57 -2.43
C ALA A 37 11.76 1.01 -2.46
N TRP A 38 12.24 1.55 -1.35
CA TRP A 38 13.61 1.98 -1.12
C TRP A 38 14.24 1.10 -0.06
N TYR A 39 15.52 0.80 -0.22
CA TYR A 39 16.27 -0.06 0.68
C TYR A 39 17.75 0.33 0.71
N CYS A 40 18.46 -0.13 1.74
CA CYS A 40 19.91 0.00 1.80
C CYS A 40 20.56 -1.09 0.94
N ALA A 41 21.37 -0.69 -0.05
CA ALA A 41 22.01 -1.63 -0.97
C ALA A 41 23.00 -2.59 -0.25
N SER A 42 23.66 -2.08 0.79
CA SER A 42 24.62 -2.77 1.63
C SER A 42 24.57 -2.25 3.07
N GLY A 43 24.39 -3.16 4.04
CA GLY A 43 24.36 -2.81 5.47
C GLY A 43 23.24 -1.85 5.85
N ALA A 44 23.30 -1.33 7.07
CA ALA A 44 22.49 -0.20 7.49
C ALA A 44 22.99 1.10 6.84
N CYS A 45 22.06 1.90 6.32
CA CYS A 45 22.33 3.19 5.70
C CYS A 45 21.34 4.25 6.18
N LYS A 46 21.66 5.54 5.96
CA LYS A 46 20.72 6.63 6.22
C LYS A 46 19.62 6.64 5.16
N ALA A 47 18.46 7.22 5.48
CA ALA A 47 17.37 7.36 4.52
C ALA A 47 17.78 8.07 3.21
N SER A 48 18.69 9.04 3.30
CA SER A 48 19.23 9.77 2.15
C SER A 48 20.13 8.95 1.23
N GLU A 49 20.60 7.79 1.70
CA GLU A 49 21.50 6.87 1.01
C GLU A 49 20.74 5.64 0.47
N MET A 50 19.44 5.54 0.77
CA MET A 50 18.62 4.43 0.28
C MET A 50 18.40 4.55 -1.22
N THR A 51 18.45 3.40 -1.89
CA THR A 51 18.20 3.32 -3.33
C THR A 51 16.82 2.74 -3.59
N LYS A 52 16.20 3.21 -4.68
CA LYS A 52 14.96 2.61 -5.20
C LYS A 52 15.24 1.17 -5.66
N SER A 53 14.30 0.28 -5.38
CA SER A 53 14.29 -1.07 -5.94
C SER A 53 13.90 -1.04 -7.40
N THR A 54 14.80 -1.57 -8.24
CA THR A 54 14.61 -1.77 -9.67
C THR A 54 14.17 -3.19 -10.01
N SER A 55 14.06 -4.07 -9.00
CA SER A 55 13.68 -5.47 -9.17
C SER A 55 12.29 -5.70 -8.58
N GLY A 56 11.46 -6.44 -9.31
CA GLY A 56 10.12 -6.77 -8.84
C GLY A 56 9.39 -7.69 -9.79
N SER A 57 8.21 -8.12 -9.35
CA SER A 57 7.25 -8.89 -10.11
C SER A 57 5.86 -8.28 -9.96
N ARG A 58 4.87 -8.89 -10.62
CA ARG A 58 3.48 -8.49 -10.51
C ARG A 58 2.62 -9.73 -10.33
N ASP A 59 1.69 -9.65 -9.38
CA ASP A 59 0.65 -10.67 -9.14
C ASP A 59 -0.72 -10.01 -9.33
N GLY A 60 -1.35 -10.24 -10.48
CA GLY A 60 -2.56 -9.54 -10.89
C GLY A 60 -2.36 -8.02 -10.97
N THR A 61 -2.97 -7.28 -10.06
CA THR A 61 -2.84 -5.81 -9.95
C THR A 61 -1.78 -5.36 -8.94
N ILE A 62 -1.22 -6.28 -8.16
CA ILE A 62 -0.28 -5.98 -7.07
C ILE A 62 1.14 -5.91 -7.63
N ASN A 63 1.77 -4.74 -7.52
CA ASN A 63 3.20 -4.58 -7.79
C ASN A 63 4.00 -5.07 -6.59
N ILE A 64 4.96 -5.98 -6.81
CA ILE A 64 5.78 -6.59 -5.77
C ILE A 64 7.22 -6.17 -5.97
N ASN A 65 7.79 -5.35 -5.09
CA ASN A 65 9.20 -5.00 -5.15
C ASN A 65 10.05 -6.00 -4.35
N THR A 66 11.20 -6.36 -4.93
CA THR A 66 12.21 -7.17 -4.25
C THR A 66 13.20 -6.23 -3.55
N VAL A 67 13.36 -6.36 -2.23
CA VAL A 67 14.15 -5.45 -1.39
C VAL A 67 15.02 -6.20 -0.40
N LYS A 68 16.10 -5.58 0.10
CA LYS A 68 16.76 -6.08 1.32
C LYS A 68 16.16 -5.35 2.52
N PHE A 69 15.84 -6.10 3.57
CA PHE A 69 15.43 -5.52 4.84
C PHE A 69 16.66 -5.39 5.74
N ASP A 70 17.35 -4.26 5.71
CA ASP A 70 18.50 -3.99 6.59
C ASP A 70 18.55 -2.51 7.01
N PRO A 71 18.07 -2.16 8.23
CA PRO A 71 17.16 -2.96 9.06
C PRO A 71 15.73 -2.99 8.49
N LYS A 72 15.37 -2.00 7.66
CA LYS A 72 14.01 -1.80 7.14
C LYS A 72 13.99 -1.33 5.69
N SER A 73 12.83 -1.44 5.04
CA SER A 73 12.59 -0.90 3.69
C SER A 73 11.47 0.14 3.73
N GLY A 74 11.57 1.18 2.91
CA GLY A 74 10.54 2.22 2.80
C GLY A 74 9.68 2.03 1.57
N MET A 75 8.37 1.90 1.72
CA MET A 75 7.41 1.89 0.61
C MET A 75 6.83 3.27 0.40
N ALA A 76 6.89 3.79 -0.83
CA ALA A 76 6.41 5.13 -1.14
C ALA A 76 4.99 5.11 -1.73
N PHE A 77 4.10 5.89 -1.10
CA PHE A 77 2.73 6.07 -1.52
C PHE A 77 2.42 7.55 -1.69
N THR A 78 1.72 7.89 -2.77
CA THR A 78 1.31 9.28 -3.04
C THR A 78 -0.04 9.30 -3.74
N ALA A 79 -0.66 10.47 -3.80
CA ALA A 79 -1.88 10.70 -4.55
C ALA A 79 -1.79 12.09 -5.19
N ALA A 80 -2.61 12.35 -6.21
CA ALA A 80 -2.64 13.66 -6.83
C ALA A 80 -3.23 14.73 -5.89
N ALA A 81 -4.26 14.37 -5.12
CA ALA A 81 -4.80 15.20 -4.05
C ALA A 81 -4.12 14.88 -2.71
N PRO A 82 -3.71 15.89 -1.92
CA PRO A 82 -3.13 15.68 -0.59
C PRO A 82 -4.15 15.00 0.32
N PHE A 83 -3.68 14.07 1.15
CA PHE A 83 -4.49 13.39 2.17
C PHE A 83 -3.90 13.60 3.58
N GLU A 84 -4.76 13.54 4.58
CA GLU A 84 -4.44 13.92 5.96
C GLU A 84 -3.77 12.79 6.75
N GLN A 85 -4.18 11.55 6.45
CA GLN A 85 -3.74 10.38 7.19
C GLN A 85 -3.42 9.22 6.25
N LEU A 86 -2.37 8.47 6.62
CA LEU A 86 -2.04 7.18 6.03
C LEU A 86 -1.92 6.15 7.15
N THR A 87 -2.56 5.01 6.97
CA THR A 87 -2.35 3.81 7.80
C THR A 87 -1.86 2.67 6.93
N ALA A 88 -1.16 1.70 7.53
CA ALA A 88 -0.71 0.53 6.79
C ALA A 88 -0.81 -0.75 7.63
N THR A 89 -1.14 -1.85 6.96
CA THR A 89 -1.18 -3.20 7.52
C THR A 89 -0.38 -4.15 6.63
N VAL A 90 0.49 -4.94 7.25
CA VAL A 90 1.28 -5.96 6.56
C VAL A 90 0.64 -7.32 6.79
N THR A 91 0.40 -8.07 5.71
CA THR A 91 -0.11 -9.43 5.72
C THR A 91 0.95 -10.39 5.18
N ASP A 92 1.24 -11.46 5.91
CA ASP A 92 2.16 -12.51 5.46
C ASP A 92 1.47 -13.54 4.54
N CYS A 93 2.24 -14.46 3.96
CA CYS A 93 1.72 -15.53 3.10
C CYS A 93 0.82 -16.55 3.83
N LYS A 94 0.77 -16.51 5.16
CA LYS A 94 -0.13 -17.34 6.00
C LYS A 94 -1.41 -16.59 6.40
N GLY A 95 -1.59 -15.35 5.92
CA GLY A 95 -2.74 -14.51 6.22
C GLY A 95 -2.67 -13.82 7.59
N LYS A 96 -1.56 -13.92 8.32
CA LYS A 96 -1.38 -13.15 9.57
C LYS A 96 -1.14 -11.69 9.24
N GLN A 97 -1.68 -10.83 10.08
CA GLN A 97 -1.61 -9.38 9.89
C GLN A 97 -0.89 -8.69 11.06
N ALA A 98 -0.19 -7.61 10.74
CA ALA A 98 0.38 -6.70 11.71
C ALA A 98 0.26 -5.25 11.20
N SER A 99 -0.26 -4.36 12.02
CA SER A 99 -0.32 -2.93 11.70
C SER A 99 1.07 -2.31 11.79
N VAL A 100 1.38 -1.43 10.84
CA VAL A 100 2.60 -0.61 10.88
C VAL A 100 2.39 0.51 11.90
N PRO A 101 3.32 0.74 12.85
CA PRO A 101 3.22 1.83 13.80
C PRO A 101 3.17 3.20 13.10
N ALA A 102 2.39 4.14 13.65
CA ALA A 102 2.31 5.49 13.09
C ALA A 102 3.67 6.21 13.05
N SER A 103 4.58 5.89 13.97
CA SER A 103 5.96 6.40 13.97
C SER A 103 6.79 5.95 12.76
N ASP A 104 6.39 4.86 12.12
CA ASP A 104 7.01 4.31 10.91
C ASP A 104 6.29 4.75 9.62
N ILE A 105 5.29 5.63 9.73
CA ILE A 105 4.59 6.22 8.59
C ILE A 105 4.90 7.72 8.56
N VAL A 106 5.71 8.13 7.59
CA VAL A 106 6.31 9.47 7.57
C VAL A 106 5.81 10.27 6.37
N ARG A 107 5.39 11.51 6.64
CA ARG A 107 4.89 12.47 5.64
C ARG A 107 5.95 12.82 4.58
N PRO A 108 5.51 13.27 3.38
CA PRO A 108 6.40 13.80 2.34
C PRO A 108 7.35 14.85 2.90
N GLY A 109 8.62 14.79 2.46
CA GLY A 109 9.67 15.72 2.88
C GLY A 109 10.18 15.56 4.33
N LYS A 110 9.65 14.60 5.12
CA LYS A 110 10.10 14.35 6.51
C LYS A 110 10.90 13.07 6.69
N HIS A 111 10.86 12.15 5.72
CA HIS A 111 11.50 10.84 5.79
C HIS A 111 12.99 10.84 5.38
N GLY A 112 13.48 11.89 4.72
CA GLY A 112 14.90 12.06 4.37
C GLY A 112 15.41 11.28 3.16
N VAL A 113 14.54 10.55 2.45
CA VAL A 113 14.90 9.90 1.17
C VAL A 113 14.97 10.99 0.09
N THR A 114 16.08 11.00 -0.66
CA THR A 114 16.43 12.09 -1.59
C THR A 114 15.87 11.91 -3.00
N ASP A 115 15.56 10.67 -3.38
CA ASP A 115 14.94 10.34 -4.67
C ASP A 115 13.62 11.10 -4.88
N GLN A 116 13.41 11.64 -6.08
CA GLN A 116 12.26 12.49 -6.39
C GLN A 116 10.92 11.78 -6.15
N ASP A 117 10.80 10.51 -6.53
CA ASP A 117 9.55 9.75 -6.37
C ASP A 117 9.21 9.52 -4.90
N ALA A 118 10.23 9.35 -4.06
CA ALA A 118 10.07 9.19 -2.62
C ALA A 118 9.81 10.53 -1.92
N ARG A 119 10.48 11.62 -2.33
CA ARG A 119 10.45 12.93 -1.66
C ARG A 119 9.05 13.52 -1.56
N GLU A 120 8.24 13.31 -2.59
CA GLU A 120 6.85 13.79 -2.69
C GLU A 120 5.83 12.76 -2.19
N SER A 121 6.30 11.65 -1.63
CA SER A 121 5.48 10.53 -1.17
C SER A 121 5.50 10.41 0.35
N TRP A 122 4.44 9.83 0.88
CA TRP A 122 4.48 9.26 2.21
C TRP A 122 5.32 7.98 2.18
N ILE A 123 6.13 7.77 3.21
CA ILE A 123 6.92 6.54 3.36
C ILE A 123 6.35 5.70 4.49
N VAL A 124 6.02 4.45 4.16
CA VAL A 124 5.71 3.39 5.12
C VAL A 124 6.98 2.56 5.32
N TRP A 125 7.58 2.65 6.49
CA TRP A 125 8.75 1.86 6.86
C TRP A 125 8.32 0.46 7.33
N VAL A 126 8.81 -0.57 6.64
CA VAL A 126 8.57 -1.97 6.94
C VAL A 126 9.83 -2.56 7.56
N ASP A 127 9.79 -2.73 8.89
CA ASP A 127 10.83 -3.35 9.69
C ASP A 127 10.38 -4.77 10.11
N PRO A 128 11.04 -5.83 9.61
CA PRO A 128 10.70 -7.19 10.01
C PRO A 128 10.76 -7.48 11.50
N ALA A 129 11.68 -6.84 12.24
CA ALA A 129 11.82 -7.04 13.67
C ALA A 129 10.62 -6.47 14.44
N ALA A 130 10.13 -5.29 14.03
CA ALA A 130 8.94 -4.67 14.60
C ALA A 130 7.66 -5.47 14.29
N LEU A 131 7.64 -6.18 13.15
CA LEU A 131 6.50 -6.98 12.69
C LEU A 131 6.54 -8.45 13.13
N GLY A 132 7.42 -8.83 14.07
CA GLY A 132 7.84 -10.20 14.43
C GLY A 132 6.78 -11.27 14.74
N LYS A 133 5.48 -10.95 14.61
CA LYS A 133 4.37 -11.91 14.57
C LYS A 133 4.16 -12.54 13.19
N LEU A 134 4.73 -11.94 12.14
CA LEU A 134 4.63 -12.38 10.75
C LEU A 134 5.69 -13.42 10.39
N ALA A 135 5.34 -14.36 9.50
CA ALA A 135 6.32 -15.21 8.87
C ALA A 135 7.30 -14.35 8.04
N PRO A 136 8.62 -14.63 8.05
CA PRO A 136 9.59 -13.84 7.29
C PRO A 136 9.25 -13.77 5.79
N SER A 137 9.47 -12.60 5.18
CA SER A 137 9.37 -12.47 3.73
C SER A 137 10.47 -13.27 3.03
N SER A 138 10.15 -13.88 1.88
CA SER A 138 11.07 -14.64 1.04
C SER A 138 10.51 -14.78 -0.38
N SER A 139 11.30 -15.37 -1.29
CA SER A 139 10.85 -15.64 -2.66
C SER A 139 9.55 -16.45 -2.77
N SER A 140 9.26 -17.30 -1.76
CA SER A 140 8.02 -18.08 -1.66
C SER A 140 6.99 -17.45 -0.72
N CYS A 141 7.35 -16.42 0.06
CA CYS A 141 6.47 -15.74 1.00
C CYS A 141 6.55 -14.21 0.79
N VAL A 142 5.67 -13.69 -0.06
CA VAL A 142 5.54 -12.25 -0.30
C VAL A 142 4.71 -11.61 0.80
N TRP A 143 5.19 -10.50 1.36
CA TRP A 143 4.42 -9.66 2.25
C TRP A 143 3.55 -8.71 1.43
N LYS A 144 2.26 -8.61 1.80
CA LYS A 144 1.32 -7.66 1.21
C LYS A 144 1.11 -6.50 2.17
N VAL A 145 1.41 -5.29 1.74
CA VAL A 145 1.22 -4.06 2.50
C VAL A 145 0.00 -3.35 1.93
N GLU A 146 -1.08 -3.35 2.70
CA GLU A 146 -2.26 -2.53 2.41
C GLU A 146 -2.06 -1.16 3.05
N ALA A 147 -2.03 -0.12 2.23
CA ALA A 147 -1.95 1.26 2.67
C ALA A 147 -3.30 1.95 2.42
N THR A 148 -3.85 2.59 3.46
CA THR A 148 -5.14 3.28 3.40
C THR A 148 -4.94 4.77 3.65
N ALA A 149 -5.21 5.57 2.64
CA ALA A 149 -5.21 7.03 2.73
C ALA A 149 -6.60 7.55 3.12
N THR A 150 -6.64 8.61 3.93
CA THR A 150 -7.88 9.31 4.32
C THR A 150 -7.75 10.80 4.03
N TRP A 151 -8.70 11.34 3.26
CA TRP A 151 -8.78 12.76 2.90
C TRP A 151 -9.62 13.55 3.92
N GLU A 152 -9.56 14.88 3.84
CA GLU A 152 -10.26 15.79 4.76
C GLU A 152 -11.78 15.58 4.80
N ASP A 153 -12.38 15.21 3.67
CA ASP A 153 -13.81 14.90 3.54
C ASP A 153 -14.19 13.51 4.12
N GLY A 154 -13.23 12.82 4.74
CA GLY A 154 -13.40 11.49 5.32
C GLY A 154 -13.39 10.36 4.29
N VAL A 155 -13.21 10.66 3.00
CA VAL A 155 -13.08 9.64 1.97
C VAL A 155 -11.81 8.84 2.21
N THR A 156 -11.88 7.53 2.00
CA THR A 156 -10.74 6.62 2.14
C THR A 156 -10.45 5.88 0.84
N PHE A 157 -9.18 5.56 0.62
CA PHE A 157 -8.75 4.70 -0.49
C PHE A 157 -7.66 3.74 0.00
N SER A 158 -7.85 2.44 -0.21
CA SER A 158 -6.86 1.40 0.08
C SER A 158 -6.15 0.96 -1.20
N LEU A 159 -4.83 0.81 -1.12
CA LEU A 159 -3.99 0.21 -2.17
C LEU A 159 -3.11 -0.87 -1.54
N THR A 160 -3.05 -2.04 -2.18
CA THR A 160 -2.15 -3.12 -1.78
C THR A 160 -0.93 -3.18 -2.70
N ALA A 161 0.26 -3.14 -2.10
CA ALA A 161 1.54 -3.38 -2.76
C ALA A 161 2.30 -4.52 -2.07
N GLY A 162 3.20 -5.18 -2.79
CA GLY A 162 3.95 -6.31 -2.28
C GLY A 162 5.42 -5.97 -1.99
N LEU A 163 5.96 -6.64 -0.99
CA LEU A 163 7.39 -6.70 -0.72
C LEU A 163 7.86 -8.15 -0.64
N ASN A 164 9.00 -8.39 -1.28
CA ASN A 164 9.70 -9.66 -1.22
C ASN A 164 11.13 -9.41 -0.75
N ALA A 165 11.58 -10.15 0.27
CA ALA A 165 12.98 -10.15 0.66
C ALA A 165 13.84 -10.71 -0.48
N LYS A 166 14.82 -9.94 -0.92
CA LYS A 166 15.93 -10.44 -1.73
C LYS A 166 16.65 -11.46 -0.85
N GLY A 167 16.61 -12.74 -1.24
CA GLY A 167 17.43 -13.77 -0.62
C GLY A 167 18.87 -13.27 -0.52
N GLY A 168 19.43 -13.36 0.68
CA GLY A 168 20.85 -13.10 0.92
C GLY A 168 21.73 -14.10 0.17
#